data_AF-A0A151QZX6-F1
#
_entry.id   AF-A0A151QZX6-F1
#
_cell.length_a   1.000
_cell.length_b   1.000
_cell.length_c   1.000
_cell.angle_alpha   90.00
_cell.angle_beta   90.00
_cell.angle_gamma   90.00
#
_symmetry.space_group_name_H-M   'P 1'
#
loop_
_entity.id
_entity.type
_entity.pdbx_description
1 polymer ?
#
loop_
_entity_poly.entity_id
_entity_poly.type
_entity_poly.pdbx_seq_one_letter_code
_entity_poly.pdbx_strand_id
1 'polypeptide(L)'
;INFKYWGGAKCSAPIFVYLGAESPIDDSPQGVGFLTDNAASFNALLVYIEHRYYGKSVPFGSREEAFKNASTIGYFNSAQAIADYAEVIIHVKKKLHAKKSPVIVIGGSYGGRRGVWGDHDDGK
;
A
#
# COMPACT_ATOMS: atom_id res chain seq x y z
N ILE A 1 -6.62 5.37 -6.63
CA ILE A 1 -5.48 6.28 -6.89
C ILE A 1 -6.04 7.68 -7.11
N ASN A 2 -5.44 8.70 -6.51
CA ASN A 2 -5.88 10.09 -6.64
C ASN A 2 -4.74 10.96 -7.18
N PHE A 3 -4.99 11.59 -8.33
CA PHE A 3 -4.04 12.41 -9.08
C PHE A 3 -4.18 13.92 -8.83
N LYS A 4 -5.14 14.35 -8.00
CA LYS A 4 -5.57 15.76 -7.87
C LYS A 4 -4.42 16.77 -7.73
N TYR A 5 -3.38 16.41 -6.96
CA TYR A 5 -2.24 17.29 -6.68
C TYR A 5 -0.92 16.77 -7.28
N TRP A 6 -0.95 15.69 -8.07
CA TRP A 6 0.29 15.03 -8.45
C TRP A 6 1.09 15.87 -9.45
N GLY A 7 2.31 16.27 -9.06
CA GLY A 7 3.23 17.04 -9.90
C GLY A 7 3.85 16.24 -11.06
N GLY A 8 3.53 14.95 -11.18
CA GLY A 8 3.96 14.10 -12.28
C GLY A 8 5.36 13.49 -12.13
N ALA A 9 5.63 12.47 -12.94
CA ALA A 9 6.87 11.71 -12.91
C ALA A 9 8.12 12.53 -13.32
N LYS A 10 7.97 13.53 -14.21
CA LYS A 10 9.08 14.37 -14.69
C LYS A 10 9.71 15.18 -13.57
N CYS A 11 8.89 15.67 -12.64
CA CYS A 11 9.32 16.39 -11.45
C CYS A 11 9.75 15.46 -10.31
N SER A 12 9.76 14.14 -10.54
CA SER A 12 9.96 13.12 -9.49
C SER A 12 9.04 13.34 -8.28
N ALA A 13 7.81 13.79 -8.53
CA ALA A 13 6.85 14.09 -7.47
C ALA A 13 6.60 12.85 -6.60
N PRO A 14 6.51 12.99 -5.26
CA PRO A 14 6.40 11.87 -4.33
C PRO A 14 5.11 11.09 -4.52
N ILE A 15 5.14 9.83 -4.10
CA ILE A 15 3.96 8.96 -4.02
C ILE A 15 3.73 8.65 -2.54
N PHE A 16 2.60 9.11 -2.00
CA PHE A 16 2.16 8.73 -0.67
C PHE A 16 1.27 7.51 -0.79
N VAL A 17 1.65 6.45 -0.09
CA VAL A 17 0.98 5.16 -0.15
C VAL A 17 0.39 4.86 1.22
N TYR A 18 -0.91 4.64 1.26
CA TYR A 18 -1.57 4.08 2.43
C TYR A 18 -1.69 2.56 2.28
N LEU A 19 -1.14 1.84 3.24
CA LEU A 19 -1.32 0.40 3.37
C LEU A 19 -2.61 0.12 4.12
N GLY A 20 -3.57 -0.51 3.45
CA GLY A 20 -4.83 -0.91 4.05
C GLY A 20 -4.63 -1.76 5.31
N ALA A 21 -5.48 -1.51 6.30
CA ALA A 21 -5.53 -2.25 7.55
C ALA A 21 -6.64 -3.32 7.47
N GLU A 22 -7.29 -3.62 8.58
CA GLU A 22 -8.27 -4.70 8.71
C GLU A 22 -9.69 -4.31 8.25
N SER A 23 -9.82 -3.57 7.15
CA SER A 23 -11.11 -3.07 6.66
C SER A 23 -11.10 -2.76 5.16
N PRO A 24 -12.28 -2.64 4.51
CA PRO A 24 -12.39 -2.14 3.15
C PRO A 24 -11.72 -0.76 3.00
N ILE A 25 -11.07 -0.54 1.86
CA ILE A 25 -10.29 0.69 1.63
C ILE A 25 -11.16 1.91 1.31
N ASP A 26 -12.44 1.71 0.97
CA ASP A 26 -13.32 2.72 0.37
C ASP A 26 -13.45 4.00 1.24
N ASP A 27 -13.42 3.87 2.57
CA ASP A 27 -13.54 4.99 3.52
C ASP A 27 -12.18 5.54 4.02
N SER A 28 -11.08 4.90 3.64
CA SER A 28 -9.73 5.31 4.10
C SER A 28 -9.31 6.71 3.63
N PRO A 29 -9.64 7.17 2.40
CA PRO A 29 -9.32 8.53 1.98
C PRO A 29 -9.95 9.65 2.82
N GLN A 30 -11.06 9.36 3.51
CA GLN A 30 -11.76 10.29 4.40
C GLN A 30 -11.27 10.16 5.84
N GLY A 31 -10.90 8.95 6.27
CA GLY A 31 -10.45 8.68 7.64
C GLY A 31 -8.97 8.98 7.92
N VAL A 32 -8.10 8.95 6.89
CA VAL A 32 -6.65 9.12 7.05
C VAL A 32 -6.20 10.49 6.52
N GLY A 33 -6.39 11.52 7.35
CA GLY A 33 -6.13 12.91 6.98
C GLY A 33 -4.69 13.21 6.54
N PHE A 34 -3.68 12.57 7.14
CA PHE A 34 -2.28 12.91 6.83
C PHE A 34 -1.94 12.88 5.33
N LEU A 35 -2.43 11.88 4.59
CA LEU A 35 -2.14 11.80 3.15
C LEU A 35 -2.82 12.95 2.39
N THR A 36 -4.10 13.17 2.63
CA THR A 36 -4.91 14.17 1.92
C THR A 36 -4.53 15.59 2.30
N ASP A 37 -4.23 15.84 3.57
CA ASP A 37 -3.85 17.15 4.13
C ASP A 37 -2.49 17.62 3.58
N ASN A 38 -1.58 16.69 3.31
CA ASN A 38 -0.23 17.02 2.84
C ASN A 38 -0.06 16.90 1.31
N ALA A 39 -0.99 16.25 0.61
CA ALA A 39 -0.85 15.98 -0.82
C ALA A 39 -0.56 17.22 -1.67
N ALA A 40 -1.23 18.34 -1.37
CA ALA A 40 -1.04 19.60 -2.07
C ALA A 40 0.36 20.19 -1.84
N SER A 41 0.81 20.25 -0.59
CA SER A 41 2.12 20.81 -0.22
C SER A 41 3.29 20.08 -0.86
N PHE A 42 3.16 18.76 -1.05
CA PHE A 42 4.20 17.92 -1.63
C PHE A 42 4.00 17.61 -3.12
N ASN A 43 2.92 18.12 -3.73
CA ASN A 43 2.47 17.72 -5.08
C ASN A 43 2.41 16.18 -5.25
N ALA A 44 1.94 15.48 -4.22
CA ALA A 44 2.05 14.03 -4.11
C ALA A 44 0.93 13.29 -4.86
N LEU A 45 1.28 12.13 -5.42
CA LEU A 45 0.29 11.13 -5.84
C LEU A 45 -0.20 10.38 -4.60
N LEU A 46 -1.52 10.18 -4.47
CA LEU A 46 -2.06 9.34 -3.40
C LEU A 46 -2.45 7.96 -3.94
N VAL A 47 -1.93 6.93 -3.30
CA VAL A 47 -2.25 5.53 -3.60
C VAL A 47 -2.74 4.86 -2.32
N TYR A 48 -3.93 4.30 -2.37
CA TYR A 48 -4.49 3.50 -1.29
C TYR A 48 -4.54 2.07 -1.78
N ILE A 49 -3.94 1.15 -1.04
CA ILE A 49 -3.87 -0.26 -1.41
C ILE A 49 -4.65 -1.05 -0.38
N GLU A 50 -5.72 -1.71 -0.81
CA GLU A 50 -6.54 -2.54 0.06
C GLU A 50 -5.77 -3.80 0.48
N HIS A 51 -5.90 -4.18 1.75
CA HIS A 51 -5.26 -5.38 2.27
C HIS A 51 -5.96 -6.62 1.70
N ARG A 52 -5.19 -7.66 1.35
CA ARG A 52 -5.75 -8.97 1.00
C ARG A 52 -6.73 -9.47 2.07
N TYR A 53 -7.78 -10.18 1.68
CA TYR A 53 -8.88 -10.67 2.54
C TYR A 53 -9.81 -9.60 3.13
N TYR A 54 -9.68 -8.34 2.73
CA TYR A 54 -10.60 -7.27 3.13
C TYR A 54 -11.23 -6.61 1.91
N GLY A 55 -12.42 -6.03 2.13
CA GLY A 55 -13.20 -5.35 1.10
C GLY A 55 -13.40 -6.21 -0.14
N LYS A 56 -12.91 -5.70 -1.28
CA LYS A 56 -13.03 -6.34 -2.59
C LYS A 56 -11.80 -7.20 -2.93
N SER A 57 -10.73 -7.06 -2.17
CA SER A 57 -9.45 -7.74 -2.35
C SER A 57 -9.44 -9.11 -1.68
N VAL A 58 -10.31 -10.01 -2.14
CA VAL A 58 -10.46 -11.36 -1.57
C VAL A 58 -9.92 -12.41 -2.55
N PRO A 59 -8.83 -13.13 -2.20
CA PRO A 59 -8.32 -14.22 -3.02
C PRO A 59 -9.34 -15.36 -3.15
N PHE A 60 -9.15 -16.25 -4.13
CA PHE A 60 -9.99 -17.45 -4.33
C PHE A 60 -11.47 -17.17 -4.66
N GLY A 61 -11.80 -15.93 -5.06
CA GLY A 61 -13.09 -15.55 -5.64
C GLY A 61 -14.17 -15.17 -4.63
N SER A 62 -14.17 -15.73 -3.42
CA SER A 62 -15.12 -15.34 -2.37
C SER A 62 -14.50 -15.42 -0.97
N ARG A 63 -15.10 -14.71 -0.02
CA ARG A 63 -14.67 -14.77 1.39
C ARG A 63 -14.88 -16.16 1.97
N GLU A 64 -15.95 -16.84 1.58
CA GLU A 64 -16.21 -18.20 2.02
C GLU A 64 -15.09 -19.15 1.59
N GLU A 65 -14.69 -19.13 0.31
CA GLU A 65 -13.59 -19.99 -0.17
C GLU A 65 -12.24 -19.57 0.42
N ALA A 66 -11.99 -18.27 0.60
CA ALA A 66 -10.73 -17.77 1.16
C ALA A 66 -10.49 -18.20 2.61
N PHE A 67 -11.56 -18.39 3.40
CA PHE A 67 -11.49 -18.79 4.81
C PHE A 67 -11.86 -20.26 5.05
N LYS A 68 -12.06 -21.05 3.99
CA LYS A 68 -12.60 -22.41 4.05
C LYS A 68 -11.68 -23.43 4.74
N ASN A 69 -10.37 -23.33 4.53
CA ASN A 69 -9.41 -24.32 5.03
C ASN A 69 -8.01 -23.74 5.26
N ALA A 70 -7.14 -24.52 5.91
CA ALA A 70 -5.78 -24.12 6.25
C ALA A 70 -4.94 -23.67 5.02
N SER A 71 -5.16 -24.30 3.87
CA SER A 71 -4.43 -23.99 2.63
C SER A 71 -4.81 -22.63 2.04
N THR A 72 -6.07 -22.22 2.17
CA THR A 72 -6.57 -20.94 1.68
C THR A 72 -6.32 -19.83 2.69
N ILE A 73 -6.61 -20.04 3.98
CA ILE A 73 -6.37 -19.03 5.01
C ILE A 73 -4.87 -18.81 5.29
N GLY A 74 -4.00 -19.77 4.95
CA GLY A 74 -2.55 -19.64 5.12
C GLY A 74 -1.93 -18.44 4.39
N TYR A 75 -2.57 -17.96 3.31
CA TYR A 75 -2.16 -16.75 2.59
C TYR A 75 -2.61 -15.45 3.26
N PHE A 76 -3.44 -15.51 4.30
CA PHE A 76 -3.86 -14.36 5.10
C PHE A 76 -2.81 -14.05 6.17
N ASN A 77 -1.63 -13.61 5.71
CA ASN A 77 -0.53 -13.27 6.59
C ASN A 77 0.20 -12.00 6.16
N SER A 78 1.04 -11.52 7.06
CA SER A 78 1.77 -10.27 6.93
C SER A 78 2.77 -10.26 5.77
N ALA A 79 3.65 -11.26 5.68
CA ALA A 79 4.70 -11.29 4.65
C ALA A 79 4.10 -11.20 3.24
N GLN A 80 3.02 -11.94 3.06
CA GLN A 80 2.21 -11.95 1.85
C GLN A 80 1.57 -10.59 1.54
N ALA A 81 0.97 -9.91 2.52
CA ALA A 81 0.42 -8.57 2.32
C ALA A 81 1.50 -7.53 1.94
N ILE A 82 2.71 -7.58 2.53
CA ILE A 82 3.84 -6.72 2.09
C ILE A 82 4.19 -6.99 0.64
N ALA A 83 4.25 -8.26 0.23
CA ALA A 83 4.59 -8.62 -1.14
C ALA A 83 3.59 -8.00 -2.13
N ASP A 84 2.29 -8.04 -1.83
CA ASP A 84 1.27 -7.39 -2.65
C ASP A 84 1.49 -5.88 -2.73
N TYR A 85 1.73 -5.23 -1.58
CA TYR A 85 1.98 -3.79 -1.53
C TYR A 85 3.19 -3.39 -2.35
N ALA A 86 4.29 -4.14 -2.25
CA ALA A 86 5.50 -3.92 -3.03
C ALA A 86 5.22 -4.05 -4.54
N GLU A 87 4.54 -5.13 -4.97
CA GLU A 87 4.19 -5.33 -6.38
C GLU A 87 3.27 -4.23 -6.91
N VAL A 88 2.26 -3.81 -6.16
CA VAL A 88 1.38 -2.71 -6.55
C VAL A 88 2.16 -1.40 -6.69
N ILE A 89 3.05 -1.08 -5.74
CA ILE A 89 3.91 0.12 -5.82
C ILE A 89 4.81 0.07 -7.05
N ILE A 90 5.45 -1.08 -7.31
CA ILE A 90 6.31 -1.29 -8.48
C ILE A 90 5.50 -1.12 -9.77
N HIS A 91 4.31 -1.73 -9.84
CA HIS A 91 3.41 -1.62 -10.98
C HIS A 91 3.00 -0.17 -11.23
N VAL A 92 2.59 0.57 -10.19
CA VAL A 92 2.23 1.99 -10.30
C VAL A 92 3.41 2.82 -10.79
N LYS A 93 4.61 2.65 -10.21
CA LYS A 93 5.81 3.38 -10.65
C LYS A 93 6.17 3.07 -12.11
N LYS A 94 6.03 1.82 -12.55
CA LYS A 94 6.26 1.42 -13.95
C LYS A 94 5.22 2.05 -14.88
N LYS A 95 3.93 1.89 -14.58
CA LYS A 95 2.80 2.36 -15.38
C LYS A 95 2.78 3.88 -15.55
N LEU A 96 3.22 4.62 -14.52
CA LEU A 96 3.26 6.08 -14.52
C LEU A 96 4.63 6.66 -14.93
N HIS A 97 5.58 5.83 -15.34
CA HIS A 97 6.97 6.22 -15.62
C HIS A 97 7.66 6.95 -14.45
N ALA A 98 7.20 6.72 -13.22
CA ALA A 98 7.60 7.41 -11.99
C ALA A 98 8.72 6.68 -11.25
N LYS A 99 9.67 6.05 -11.96
CA LYS A 99 10.74 5.23 -11.33
C LYS A 99 11.55 5.99 -10.30
N LYS A 100 11.80 7.29 -10.54
CA LYS A 100 12.57 8.18 -9.66
C LYS A 100 11.76 8.83 -8.55
N SER A 101 10.43 8.73 -8.57
CA SER A 101 9.59 9.29 -7.52
C SER A 101 9.86 8.58 -6.19
N PRO A 102 10.13 9.32 -5.10
CA PRO A 102 10.21 8.74 -3.77
C PRO A 102 8.83 8.22 -3.33
N VAL A 103 8.84 7.17 -2.53
CA VAL A 103 7.62 6.56 -2.00
C VAL A 103 7.64 6.69 -0.49
N ILE A 104 6.59 7.29 0.07
CA ILE A 104 6.38 7.38 1.51
C ILE A 104 5.18 6.50 1.84
N VAL A 105 5.39 5.54 2.73
CA VAL A 105 4.39 4.55 3.09
C VAL A 105 3.85 4.87 4.49
N ILE A 106 2.53 4.84 4.63
CA ILE A 106 1.80 5.13 5.86
C ILE A 106 0.87 3.94 6.14
N GLY A 107 0.89 3.43 7.37
CA GLY A 107 0.00 2.35 7.81
C GLY A 107 -0.09 2.32 9.34
N GLY A 108 -1.28 2.07 9.88
CA GLY A 108 -1.56 2.04 11.32
C GLY A 108 -1.60 0.62 11.91
N SER A 109 -1.37 0.50 13.22
CA SER A 109 -1.49 -0.71 14.06
C SER A 109 -0.53 -1.87 13.70
N TYR A 110 -0.77 -2.56 12.58
CA TYR A 110 0.07 -3.65 12.04
C TYR A 110 0.78 -3.26 10.72
N GLY A 111 0.34 -2.17 10.08
CA GLY A 111 0.99 -1.56 8.91
C GLY A 111 2.21 -0.69 9.25
N GLY A 112 2.28 -0.17 10.49
CA GLY A 112 3.38 0.69 10.96
C GLY A 112 4.56 -0.06 11.59
N ARG A 113 4.38 -1.31 12.06
CA ARG A 113 5.46 -2.16 12.63
C ARG A 113 6.36 -2.79 11.55
N ARG A 114 6.28 -2.34 10.30
CA ARG A 114 7.08 -2.89 9.18
C ARG A 114 7.88 -1.82 8.42
N GLY A 115 8.14 -0.69 9.08
CA GLY A 115 8.96 0.42 8.59
C GLY A 115 10.40 0.45 9.14
N VAL A 116 10.88 -0.63 9.77
CA VAL A 116 12.28 -0.77 10.19
C VAL A 116 12.76 -2.14 9.75
N TRP A 117 14.02 -2.21 9.33
CA TRP A 117 14.84 -3.38 8.97
C TRP A 117 15.09 -3.57 7.46
N GLY A 118 16.18 -2.93 7.05
CA GLY A 118 16.90 -3.13 5.80
C GLY A 118 18.23 -2.38 5.85
N ASP A 119 18.96 -2.50 6.96
CA ASP A 119 20.39 -2.17 7.10
C ASP A 119 20.87 -2.72 8.46
N HIS A 120 21.29 -3.98 8.44
CA HIS A 120 22.49 -4.42 9.18
C HIS A 120 22.95 -5.74 8.58
N ASP A 121 23.91 -5.60 7.67
CA ASP A 121 24.86 -6.63 7.30
C ASP A 121 25.80 -6.81 8.50
N ASP A 122 25.66 -7.90 9.23
CA ASP A 122 26.66 -8.34 10.20
C ASP A 122 27.11 -9.73 9.79
N GLY A 123 28.23 -9.76 9.07
CA GLY A 123 28.95 -10.98 8.77
C GLY A 123 29.34 -11.72 10.04
N LYS A 124 28.99 -13.01 10.07
CA LYS A 124 29.86 -14.13 10.48
C LYS A 124 29.42 -15.39 9.76
#